data_AF-A0A7W1A8P9-F1
#
_entry.id   AF-A0A7W1A8P9-F1
#
_cell.length_a   1.000
_cell.length_b   1.000
_cell.length_c   1.000
_cell.angle_alpha   90.00
_cell.angle_beta   90.00
_cell.angle_gamma   90.00
#
_symmetry.space_group_name_H-M   'P 1'
#
loop_
_entity.id
_entity.type
_entity.pdbx_description
1 polymer ?
#
loop_
_entity_poly.entity_id
_entity_poly.type
_entity_poly.pdbx_seq_one_letter_code
_entity_poly.pdbx_strand_id
1 'polypeptide(L)' 'FNNQPIWKMFADQVSKIPPATYTKDYAKGQAVLASAQAKVLTQGADPQAALEEAAAELANQSGREIAK' A
#
# COMPACT_ATOMS: atom_id res chain seq x y z
N PHE A 1 20.84 15.38 8.91
CA PHE A 1 22.09 14.59 8.84
C PHE A 1 23.24 15.24 9.61
N ASN A 2 22.98 15.76 10.82
CA ASN A 2 23.88 16.63 11.61
C ASN A 2 24.42 15.87 12.84
N ASN A 3 25.42 14.99 12.66
CA ASN A 3 25.97 14.07 13.70
C ASN A 3 24.95 13.17 14.43
N GLN A 4 23.75 13.02 13.87
CA GLN A 4 22.73 12.12 14.38
C GLN A 4 23.10 10.66 14.04
N PRO A 5 22.86 9.68 14.93
CA PRO A 5 23.16 8.27 14.70
C PRO A 5 22.12 7.62 13.76
N ILE A 6 21.99 8.16 12.56
CA ILE A 6 20.94 7.82 11.58
C ILE A 6 20.99 6.33 11.20
N TRP A 7 22.20 5.76 11.11
CA TRP A 7 22.37 4.33 10.85
C TRP A 7 21.84 3.45 11.97
N LYS A 8 22.03 3.86 13.23
CA LYS A 8 21.44 3.16 14.38
C LYS A 8 19.91 3.22 14.33
N MET A 9 19.36 4.40 14.03
CA MET A 9 17.92 4.58 13.87
C MET A 9 17.34 3.62 12.83
N PHE A 10 17.96 3.50 11.65
CA PHE A 10 17.51 2.55 10.64
C PHE A 10 17.69 1.09 11.07
N ALA A 11 18.83 0.72 11.65
CA ALA A 11 19.09 -0.63 12.13
C ALA A 11 18.07 -1.07 13.21
N ASP A 12 17.70 -0.16 14.12
CA ASP A 12 16.69 -0.39 15.15
C ASP A 12 15.27 -0.59 14.55
N GLN A 13 15.02 -0.16 13.30
CA GLN A 13 13.77 -0.43 12.57
C GLN A 13 13.80 -1.76 11.80
N VAL A 14 14.96 -2.20 11.28
CA VAL A 14 15.07 -3.41 10.44
C VAL A 14 14.44 -4.63 11.12
N SER A 15 14.70 -4.81 12.42
CA SER A 15 14.14 -5.92 13.21
C SER A 15 12.61 -5.89 13.37
N LYS A 16 11.97 -4.76 13.09
CA LYS A 16 10.52 -4.53 13.23
C LYS A 16 9.76 -4.63 11.91
N ILE A 17 10.48 -4.76 10.78
CA ILE A 17 9.85 -4.82 9.47
C ILE A 17 9.27 -6.23 9.29
N PRO A 18 7.93 -6.37 9.15
CA PRO A 18 7.34 -7.66 8.83
C PRO A 18 7.78 -8.11 7.42
N PRO A 19 7.89 -9.44 7.17
CA PRO A 19 8.25 -9.94 5.86
C PRO A 19 7.18 -9.56 4.83
N ALA A 20 7.61 -9.05 3.67
CA ALA A 20 6.71 -8.75 2.57
C ALA A 20 6.27 -10.04 1.86
N THR A 21 4.96 -10.27 1.75
CA THR A 21 4.40 -11.39 0.98
C THR A 21 3.83 -10.88 -0.33
N TYR A 22 4.54 -11.14 -1.43
CA TYR A 22 4.10 -10.79 -2.77
C TYR A 22 3.35 -11.97 -3.40
N THR A 23 2.17 -11.69 -3.95
CA THR A 23 1.40 -12.68 -4.71
C THR A 23 1.58 -12.45 -6.20
N LYS A 24 1.12 -13.38 -7.03
CA LYS A 24 1.07 -13.21 -8.50
C LYS A 24 0.29 -11.97 -8.95
N ASP A 25 -0.61 -11.45 -8.11
CA ASP A 25 -1.44 -10.27 -8.38
C ASP A 25 -0.81 -8.96 -7.87
N TYR A 26 0.43 -8.97 -7.38
CA TYR A 26 1.07 -7.78 -6.81
C TYR A 26 1.05 -6.57 -7.74
N ALA A 27 1.42 -6.75 -9.01
CA ALA A 27 1.44 -5.65 -9.98
C ALA A 27 0.05 -5.01 -10.17
N LYS A 28 -1.02 -5.82 -10.16
CA LYS A 28 -2.42 -5.34 -10.22
C LYS A 28 -2.76 -4.55 -8.96
N GLY A 29 -2.43 -5.11 -7.78
CA GLY A 29 -2.64 -4.46 -6.49
C GLY A 29 -1.93 -3.11 -6.38
N GLN A 30 -0.69 -3.03 -6.86
CA GLN A 30 0.07 -1.78 -6.88
C GLN A 30 -0.59 -0.72 -7.79
N ALA A 31 -1.07 -1.12 -8.97
CA ALA A 31 -1.71 -0.21 -9.91
C ALA A 31 -3.00 0.39 -9.35
N VAL A 32 -3.90 -0.42 -8.79
CA VAL A 32 -5.15 0.09 -8.20
C VAL A 32 -4.90 0.97 -6.97
N LEU A 33 -3.89 0.63 -6.15
CA LEU A 33 -3.51 1.43 -4.99
C LEU A 33 -2.97 2.80 -5.40
N ALA A 34 -2.10 2.86 -6.42
CA ALA A 34 -1.58 4.12 -6.94
C ALA A 34 -2.69 5.03 -7.46
N SER A 35 -3.68 4.47 -8.16
CA SER A 35 -4.86 5.20 -8.62
C SER A 35 -5.71 5.73 -7.45
N ALA A 36 -5.94 4.94 -6.41
CA ALA A 36 -6.67 5.37 -5.22
C ALA A 36 -5.94 6.51 -4.48
N GLN A 37 -4.63 6.39 -4.29
CA GLN A 37 -3.81 7.44 -3.69
C GLN A 37 -3.88 8.74 -4.51
N ALA A 38 -3.84 8.66 -5.83
CA ALA A 38 -3.98 9.82 -6.70
C ALA A 38 -5.34 10.50 -6.53
N LYS A 39 -6.45 9.74 -6.50
CA LYS A 39 -7.79 10.27 -6.23
C LYS A 39 -7.85 11.03 -4.91
N VAL A 40 -7.34 10.44 -3.83
CA VAL A 40 -7.34 11.08 -2.50
C VAL A 40 -6.52 12.39 -2.53
N LEU A 41 -5.29 12.33 -3.05
CA LEU A 41 -4.36 13.47 -3.00
C LEU A 41 -4.72 14.62 -3.94
N THR A 42 -5.37 14.33 -5.07
CA THR A 42 -5.61 15.33 -6.13
C THR A 42 -7.07 15.73 -6.28
N GLN A 43 -8.00 14.88 -5.89
CA GLN A 43 -9.44 15.10 -6.06
C GLN A 43 -10.17 15.24 -4.72
N GLY A 44 -9.46 15.11 -3.59
CA GLY A 44 -10.04 15.20 -2.25
C GLY A 44 -11.01 14.05 -1.93
N ALA A 45 -10.85 12.91 -2.60
CA ALA A 45 -11.66 11.72 -2.33
C ALA A 45 -11.45 11.24 -0.88
N ASP A 46 -12.51 10.69 -0.28
CA ASP A 46 -12.41 10.05 1.03
C ASP A 46 -11.45 8.84 0.96
N PRO A 47 -10.46 8.73 1.86
CA PRO A 47 -9.49 7.64 1.82
C PRO A 47 -10.10 6.25 1.98
N GLN A 48 -11.14 6.10 2.82
CA GLN A 48 -11.76 4.81 3.04
C GLN A 48 -12.52 4.38 1.79
N ALA A 49 -13.37 5.25 1.24
CA ALA A 49 -14.11 4.96 0.02
C ALA A 49 -13.18 4.65 -1.16
N ALA A 50 -12.08 5.40 -1.32
CA ALA A 50 -11.11 5.14 -2.38
C ALA A 50 -10.41 3.77 -2.25
N LEU A 51 -10.16 3.32 -1.01
CA LEU A 51 -9.59 1.99 -0.75
C LEU A 51 -10.61 0.87 -0.97
N GLU A 52 -11.88 1.08 -0.60
CA GLU A 52 -12.96 0.14 -0.86
C GLU A 52 -13.19 -0.05 -2.37
N GLU A 53 -13.19 1.03 -3.14
CA GLU A 53 -13.22 0.98 -4.61
C GLU A 53 -12.04 0.20 -5.19
N ALA A 54 -10.82 0.48 -4.72
CA ALA A 54 -9.62 -0.22 -5.18
C ALA A 54 -9.64 -1.72 -4.84
N ALA A 55 -10.17 -2.09 -3.66
CA ALA A 55 -10.35 -3.48 -3.28
C ALA A 55 -11.35 -4.19 -4.20
N ALA A 56 -12.47 -3.55 -4.53
CA ALA A 56 -13.44 -4.08 -5.49
C ALA A 56 -12.86 -4.23 -6.89
N GLU A 57 -12.07 -3.26 -7.36
CA GLU A 57 -11.40 -3.34 -8.65
C GLU A 57 -10.38 -4.49 -8.68
N LEU A 58 -9.56 -4.64 -7.63
CA LEU A 58 -8.60 -5.73 -7.54
C LEU A 58 -9.27 -7.09 -7.50
N ALA A 59 -10.37 -7.23 -6.76
CA ALA A 59 -11.18 -8.45 -6.69
C ALA A 59 -11.64 -8.85 -8.11
N ASN A 60 -12.16 -7.91 -8.88
CA ASN A 60 -12.57 -8.13 -10.27
C ASN A 60 -11.39 -8.56 -11.17
N GLN A 61 -10.24 -7.86 -11.08
CA GLN A 61 -9.08 -8.18 -11.92
C GLN A 61 -8.34 -9.49 -11.56
N SER A 62 -8.45 -9.93 -10.31
CA SER A 62 -7.75 -11.12 -9.79
C SER A 62 -8.65 -12.35 -9.64
N GLY A 63 -9.97 -12.18 -9.65
CA GLY A 63 -10.95 -13.22 -9.36
C GLY A 63 -10.93 -13.69 -7.90
N ARG A 64 -10.43 -12.85 -6.98
CA ARG A 64 -10.31 -13.14 -5.55
C ARG A 64 -11.38 -12.40 -4.77
N GLU A 65 -11.81 -12.99 -3.65
CA GLU A 65 -12.71 -12.34 -2.70
C GLU A 65 -12.00 -11.22 -1.93
N ILE A 66 -12.75 -10.17 -1.60
CA ILE A 66 -12.27 -9.09 -0.72
C ILE A 66 -12.17 -9.65 0.70
N ALA A 67 -11.01 -9.44 1.35
CA ALA A 67 -10.82 -9.82 2.74
C ALA A 67 -11.76 -9.01 3.65
N LYS A 68 -12.42 -9.69 4.60
CA LYS A 68 -13.28 -9.06 5.60
C LYS A 68 -12.50 -8.52 6.79
#